data_AF-A0A9P7RJN0-F1
#
_entry.id   AF-A0A9P7RJN0-F1
#
_cell.length_a   1.000
_cell.length_b   1.000
_cell.length_c   1.000
_cell.angle_alpha   90.00
_cell.angle_beta   90.00
_cell.angle_gamma   90.00
#
_symmetry.space_group_name_H-M   'P 1'
#
loop_
_entity.id
_entity.type
_entity.pdbx_description
1 polymer ?
#
loop_
_entity_poly.entity_id
_entity_poly.type
_entity_poly.pdbx_seq_one_letter_code
_entity_poly.pdbx_strand_id
1 'polypeptide(L)'
;MAQRGAMALLSDDFQTLRSITTESKWKLAILEKKFEELESTQNKLVAEQREMKLRGQHESSQISTASPEQQTRLSRQDLQAMLGVSLQRIEMALENVGSVSRVEGMTGGDLVKKLTQIQTFRNWMQSNKSEILFLRIHEAGRLITPLSSVCLPLVASLQDMEPAVTLHYFCGVLREDSAQSRSHLLRSLIVQLLEKLPAERTLAMDINYALLSEWDFNALRQLFEITLLSMPGAVIFCVIDGCSHYRNEDELQVTLEYLLGACQAQSPVVKLKLLLTSPVPLHISQQMPEGMMVFLPTVATQSRPGLTYGWQPNALFRRQFDGERSGSPPPVLYRNPEDNW
;
A
#
# COMPACT_ATOMS: atom_id res chain seq x y z
N MET A 1 -49.22 -37.10 0.11
CA MET A 1 -48.12 -37.41 1.08
C MET A 1 -46.72 -37.06 0.54
N ALA A 2 -46.57 -36.13 -0.42
CA ALA A 2 -45.27 -35.80 -1.01
C ALA A 2 -45.05 -34.28 -1.15
N GLN A 3 -45.37 -33.50 -0.10
CA GLN A 3 -45.22 -32.03 -0.13
C GLN A 3 -44.96 -31.40 1.25
N ARG A 4 -44.36 -32.16 2.17
CA ARG A 4 -43.94 -31.65 3.50
C ARG A 4 -42.45 -31.85 3.82
N GLY A 5 -41.64 -32.31 2.86
CA GLY A 5 -40.21 -32.61 3.06
C GLY A 5 -39.22 -31.54 2.58
N ALA A 6 -39.66 -30.48 1.90
CA ALA A 6 -38.74 -29.51 1.26
C ALA A 6 -38.57 -28.17 2.01
N MET A 7 -39.28 -27.94 3.12
CA MET A 7 -39.15 -26.69 3.90
C MET A 7 -38.23 -26.78 5.12
N ALA A 8 -37.80 -27.98 5.53
CA ALA A 8 -36.90 -28.14 6.68
C ALA A 8 -35.42 -27.93 6.33
N LEU A 9 -35.03 -28.08 5.06
CA LEU A 9 -33.64 -27.92 4.61
C LEU A 9 -33.26 -26.49 4.22
N LEU A 10 -34.22 -25.55 4.15
CA LEU A 10 -33.95 -24.14 3.85
C LEU A 10 -33.86 -23.24 5.10
N SER A 11 -34.15 -23.80 6.28
CA SER A 11 -34.12 -23.08 7.56
C SER A 11 -32.73 -23.07 8.20
N ASP A 12 -31.97 -24.17 8.08
CA ASP A 12 -30.64 -24.30 8.69
C ASP A 12 -29.53 -23.58 7.88
N ASP A 13 -29.69 -23.49 6.55
CA ASP A 13 -28.78 -22.71 5.70
C ASP A 13 -28.94 -21.19 5.93
N PHE A 14 -30.13 -20.73 6.32
CA PHE A 14 -30.40 -19.31 6.60
C PHE A 14 -29.87 -18.84 7.96
N GLN A 15 -29.77 -19.73 8.96
CA GLN A 15 -29.14 -19.41 10.25
C GLN A 15 -27.60 -19.44 10.16
N THR A 16 -27.04 -20.31 9.32
CA THR A 16 -25.60 -20.36 9.03
C THR A 16 -25.14 -19.12 8.24
N LEU A 17 -25.98 -18.58 7.34
CA LEU A 17 -25.72 -17.30 6.67
C LEU A 17 -25.88 -16.09 7.61
N ARG A 18 -26.73 -16.16 8.64
CA ARG A 18 -26.82 -15.12 9.68
C ARG A 18 -25.61 -15.08 10.61
N SER A 19 -25.00 -16.23 10.95
CA SER A 19 -23.79 -16.26 11.78
C SER A 19 -22.55 -15.74 11.03
N ILE A 20 -22.42 -16.07 9.75
CA ILE A 20 -21.34 -15.55 8.87
C ILE A 20 -21.48 -14.03 8.63
N THR A 21 -22.72 -13.51 8.58
CA THR A 21 -22.95 -12.07 8.38
C THR A 21 -22.85 -11.23 9.67
N THR A 22 -23.09 -11.81 10.86
CA THR A 22 -22.75 -11.14 12.12
C THR A 22 -21.24 -11.02 12.29
N GLU A 23 -20.47 -11.99 11.78
CA GLU A 23 -19.02 -11.94 11.89
C GLU A 23 -18.40 -10.79 11.07
N SER A 24 -18.94 -10.57 9.88
CA SER A 24 -18.49 -9.50 8.98
C SER A 24 -18.97 -8.11 9.40
N LYS A 25 -20.12 -8.01 10.08
CA LYS A 25 -20.63 -6.73 10.62
C LYS A 25 -19.81 -6.23 11.79
N TRP A 26 -19.41 -7.09 12.72
CA TRP A 26 -18.51 -6.65 13.78
C TRP A 26 -17.14 -6.32 13.22
N LYS A 27 -16.63 -7.03 12.19
CA LYS A 27 -15.35 -6.68 11.55
C LYS A 27 -15.38 -5.28 10.92
N LEU A 28 -16.48 -4.91 10.25
CA LEU A 28 -16.66 -3.55 9.73
C LEU A 28 -16.83 -2.52 10.86
N ALA A 29 -17.63 -2.81 11.88
CA ALA A 29 -17.81 -1.89 13.01
C ALA A 29 -16.51 -1.72 13.81
N ILE A 30 -15.69 -2.78 13.92
CA ILE A 30 -14.35 -2.72 14.50
C ILE A 30 -13.43 -1.92 13.60
N LEU A 31 -13.52 -2.06 12.28
CA LEU A 31 -12.76 -1.22 11.35
C LEU A 31 -13.15 0.24 11.49
N GLU A 32 -14.44 0.58 11.42
CA GLU A 32 -14.93 1.96 11.59
C GLU A 32 -14.49 2.54 12.95
N LYS A 33 -14.65 1.78 14.03
CA LYS A 33 -14.17 2.17 15.37
C LYS A 33 -12.65 2.28 15.42
N LYS A 34 -11.90 1.40 14.77
CA LYS A 34 -10.44 1.46 14.67
C LYS A 34 -9.98 2.64 13.84
N PHE A 35 -10.71 3.02 12.79
CA PHE A 35 -10.44 4.23 12.01
C PHE A 35 -10.59 5.47 12.91
N GLU A 36 -11.68 5.57 13.69
CA GLU A 36 -11.87 6.64 14.66
C GLU A 36 -10.78 6.64 15.76
N GLU A 37 -10.41 5.47 16.28
CA GLU A 37 -9.34 5.31 17.28
C GLU A 37 -7.95 5.62 16.70
N LEU A 38 -7.69 5.29 15.44
CA LEU A 38 -6.44 5.59 14.74
C LEU A 38 -6.28 7.08 14.47
N GLU A 39 -7.34 7.76 14.06
CA GLU A 39 -7.32 9.22 13.96
C GLU A 39 -6.99 9.85 15.32
N SER A 40 -7.54 9.32 16.41
CA SER A 40 -7.24 9.77 17.77
C SER A 40 -5.79 9.47 18.20
N THR A 41 -5.30 8.25 17.93
CA THR A 41 -3.96 7.79 18.32
C THR A 41 -2.87 8.46 17.50
N GLN A 42 -3.11 8.68 16.20
CA GLN A 42 -2.20 9.43 15.33
C GLN A 42 -2.02 10.87 15.82
N ASN A 43 -3.10 11.52 16.30
CA ASN A 43 -3.00 12.85 16.90
C ASN A 43 -2.18 12.84 18.21
N LYS A 44 -2.21 11.76 18.98
CA LYS A 44 -1.44 11.60 20.21
C LYS A 44 0.04 11.29 19.94
N LEU A 45 0.35 10.42 18.99
CA LEU A 45 1.73 10.09 18.58
C LEU A 45 2.46 11.30 17.99
N VAL A 46 1.75 12.20 17.29
CA VAL A 46 2.32 13.49 16.84
C VAL A 46 2.72 14.39 18.02
N ALA A 47 2.04 14.28 19.16
CA ALA A 47 2.43 14.99 20.38
C ALA A 47 3.65 14.34 21.07
N GLU A 48 3.73 13.01 21.08
CA GLU A 48 4.82 12.26 21.74
C GLU A 48 6.11 12.22 20.90
N GLN A 49 6.03 12.18 19.57
CA GLN A 49 7.20 12.31 18.68
C GLN A 49 7.89 13.68 18.81
N ARG A 50 7.17 14.73 19.20
CA ARG A 50 7.77 16.03 19.55
C ARG A 50 8.63 15.95 20.82
N GLU A 51 8.33 15.02 21.73
CA GLU A 51 9.10 14.83 22.97
C GLU A 51 10.27 13.83 22.79
N MET A 52 10.10 12.78 21.98
CA MET A 52 11.15 11.77 21.77
C MET A 52 12.33 12.26 20.91
N LYS A 53 12.14 13.29 20.08
CA LYS A 53 13.24 13.89 19.30
C LYS A 53 14.31 14.59 20.16
N LEU A 54 14.10 14.68 21.48
CA LEU A 54 15.04 15.21 22.48
C LEU A 54 15.93 14.13 23.13
N ARG A 55 15.72 12.84 22.88
CA ARG A 55 16.45 11.76 23.58
C ARG A 55 16.87 10.62 22.64
N GLY A 56 18.18 10.51 22.36
CA GLY A 56 18.82 9.20 22.17
C GLY A 56 19.49 8.95 20.82
N GLN A 57 20.82 9.12 20.82
CA GLN A 57 21.78 8.42 19.96
C GLN A 57 22.68 7.53 20.86
N HIS A 58 23.39 6.57 20.25
CA HIS A 58 24.24 5.47 20.79
C HIS A 58 23.46 4.16 21.02
N GLU A 59 23.89 2.95 20.67
CA GLU A 59 25.08 2.26 20.10
C GLU A 59 24.63 0.78 20.03
N SER A 60 25.25 -0.24 19.44
CA SER A 60 26.14 -0.51 18.32
C SER A 60 26.21 -2.06 18.26
N SER A 61 26.52 -2.60 17.09
CA SER A 61 26.49 -4.01 16.67
C SER A 61 27.55 -4.92 17.32
N GLN A 62 27.34 -6.25 17.31
CA GLN A 62 28.43 -7.25 17.19
C GLN A 62 27.99 -8.53 16.43
N ILE A 63 28.97 -9.12 15.74
CA ILE A 63 28.92 -10.16 14.69
C ILE A 63 29.55 -11.47 15.23
N SER A 64 29.18 -12.65 14.70
CA SER A 64 29.94 -13.90 14.88
C SER A 64 29.92 -14.81 13.65
N THR A 65 30.97 -15.60 13.53
CA THR A 65 31.58 -16.22 12.33
C THR A 65 31.21 -17.71 12.12
N ALA A 66 31.24 -18.16 10.85
CA ALA A 66 30.78 -19.47 10.37
C ALA A 66 31.90 -20.41 9.84
N SER A 67 31.54 -21.69 9.67
CA SER A 67 32.35 -22.83 9.15
C SER A 67 31.61 -23.52 7.98
N PRO A 68 32.29 -24.19 7.02
CA PRO A 68 31.75 -24.35 5.66
C PRO A 68 31.26 -25.77 5.32
N GLU A 69 30.02 -25.82 4.81
CA GLU A 69 29.47 -26.62 3.69
C GLU A 69 27.94 -26.53 3.75
N GLN A 70 27.46 -25.30 3.93
CA GLN A 70 26.08 -24.99 4.27
C GLN A 70 25.47 -24.32 3.04
N GLN A 71 24.32 -24.81 2.58
CA GLN A 71 23.40 -24.00 1.76
C GLN A 71 23.44 -22.58 2.33
N THR A 72 23.85 -21.61 1.53
CA THR A 72 24.14 -20.26 2.00
C THR A 72 22.86 -19.69 2.58
N ARG A 73 22.71 -19.84 3.90
CA ARG A 73 21.58 -19.33 4.65
C ARG A 73 21.87 -17.87 4.85
N LEU A 74 21.23 -17.06 4.03
CA LEU A 74 21.31 -15.63 4.20
C LEU A 74 20.41 -15.21 5.35
N SER A 75 20.91 -14.29 6.16
CA SER A 75 20.09 -13.65 7.15
C SER A 75 19.06 -12.74 6.48
N ARG A 76 18.01 -12.39 7.22
CA ARG A 76 17.03 -11.36 6.81
C ARG A 76 17.73 -10.05 6.42
N GLN A 77 18.76 -9.66 7.17
CA GLN A 77 19.50 -8.42 6.95
C GLN A 77 20.31 -8.46 5.65
N ASP A 78 20.93 -9.60 5.33
CA ASP A 78 21.66 -9.76 4.07
C ASP A 78 20.74 -9.65 2.86
N LEU A 79 19.54 -10.27 2.96
CA LEU A 79 18.51 -10.15 1.92
C LEU A 79 18.04 -8.70 1.76
N GLN A 80 17.75 -8.01 2.86
CA GLN A 80 17.37 -6.59 2.84
C GLN A 80 18.47 -5.70 2.22
N ALA A 81 19.74 -5.97 2.55
CA ALA A 81 20.89 -5.26 2.00
C ALA A 81 21.03 -5.46 0.47
N MET A 82 20.91 -6.71 -0.01
CA MET A 82 20.95 -6.99 -1.46
C MET A 82 19.76 -6.39 -2.20
N LEU A 83 18.58 -6.38 -1.57
CA LEU A 83 17.40 -5.73 -2.12
C LEU A 83 17.57 -4.22 -2.18
N GLY A 84 18.56 -3.60 -1.53
CA GLY A 84 18.89 -2.18 -1.70
C GLY A 84 17.70 -1.22 -1.55
N VAL A 85 16.68 -1.57 -0.77
CA VAL A 85 15.51 -0.72 -0.49
C VAL A 85 15.53 -0.37 0.99
N SER A 86 15.40 0.93 1.30
CA SER A 86 15.29 1.41 2.68
C SER A 86 13.85 1.34 3.16
N LEU A 87 13.59 0.53 4.19
CA LEU A 87 12.27 0.46 4.84
C LEU A 87 11.84 1.83 5.39
N GLN A 88 12.78 2.57 5.99
CA GLN A 88 12.54 3.92 6.50
C GLN A 88 11.99 4.86 5.43
N ARG A 89 12.43 4.73 4.18
CA ARG A 89 11.90 5.55 3.07
C ARG A 89 10.47 5.18 2.70
N ILE A 90 10.13 3.89 2.76
CA ILE A 90 8.76 3.41 2.55
C ILE A 90 7.84 3.99 3.63
N GLU A 91 8.26 3.94 4.90
CA GLU A 91 7.53 4.51 6.03
C GLU A 91 7.41 6.03 5.93
N MET A 92 8.50 6.72 5.56
CA MET A 92 8.48 8.17 5.34
C MET A 92 7.55 8.55 4.18
N ALA A 93 7.40 7.71 3.16
CA ALA A 93 6.42 7.96 2.09
C ALA A 93 4.99 7.97 2.64
N LEU A 94 4.66 7.08 3.58
CA LEU A 94 3.37 7.06 4.26
C LEU A 94 3.13 8.35 5.06
N GLU A 95 4.14 8.83 5.80
CA GLU A 95 4.10 10.10 6.54
C GLU A 95 3.95 11.33 5.62
N ASN A 96 4.62 11.31 4.48
CA ASN A 96 4.56 12.37 3.46
C ASN A 96 3.15 12.46 2.87
N VAL A 97 2.53 11.32 2.54
CA VAL A 97 1.12 11.28 2.12
C VAL A 97 0.24 11.92 3.19
N GLY A 98 0.40 11.54 4.45
CA GLY A 98 -0.40 12.11 5.55
C GLY A 98 -0.16 13.61 5.78
N SER A 99 1.04 14.11 5.50
CA SER A 99 1.36 15.53 5.63
C SER A 99 0.72 16.35 4.50
N VAL A 100 0.83 15.88 3.25
CA VAL A 100 0.23 16.57 2.09
C VAL A 100 -1.29 16.52 2.15
N SER A 101 -1.89 15.37 2.45
CA SER A 101 -3.36 15.24 2.58
C SER A 101 -3.95 16.23 3.60
N ARG A 102 -3.23 16.50 4.70
CA ARG A 102 -3.62 17.50 5.72
C ARG A 102 -3.53 18.93 5.21
N VAL A 103 -2.43 19.28 4.53
CA VAL A 103 -2.24 20.64 3.99
C VAL A 103 -3.25 20.97 2.90
N GLU A 104 -3.58 20.01 2.04
CA GLU A 104 -4.54 20.21 0.96
C GLU A 104 -6.02 20.15 1.42
N GLY A 105 -6.27 19.90 2.71
CA GLY A 105 -7.63 19.74 3.23
C GLY A 105 -8.36 18.54 2.61
N MET A 106 -7.62 17.57 2.08
CA MET A 106 -8.16 16.35 1.50
C MET A 106 -8.59 15.41 2.62
N THR A 107 -9.77 15.67 3.19
CA THR A 107 -10.37 14.74 4.13
C THR A 107 -10.88 13.53 3.34
N GLY A 108 -10.18 12.41 3.47
CA GLY A 108 -10.58 11.15 2.83
C GLY A 108 -11.94 10.64 3.31
N GLY A 109 -12.50 11.20 4.38
CA GLY A 109 -13.73 10.74 5.05
C GLY A 109 -14.94 10.57 4.13
N ASP A 110 -15.23 11.55 3.26
CA ASP A 110 -16.35 11.43 2.31
C ASP A 110 -16.12 10.30 1.30
N LEU A 111 -14.87 10.10 0.87
CA LEU A 111 -14.52 9.06 -0.08
C LEU A 111 -14.51 7.68 0.58
N VAL A 112 -14.02 7.57 1.83
CA VAL A 112 -14.14 6.39 2.67
C VAL A 112 -15.60 6.01 2.83
N LYS A 113 -16.47 6.95 3.21
CA LYS A 113 -17.92 6.73 3.36
C LYS A 113 -18.57 6.25 2.06
N LYS A 114 -18.17 6.80 0.91
CA LYS A 114 -18.63 6.32 -0.41
C LYS A 114 -18.13 4.90 -0.68
N LEU A 115 -16.86 4.62 -0.43
CA LEU A 115 -16.26 3.30 -0.64
C LEU A 115 -16.91 2.23 0.25
N THR A 116 -17.17 2.52 1.53
CA THR A 116 -17.88 1.59 2.42
C THR A 116 -19.32 1.32 1.97
N GLN A 117 -19.92 2.20 1.15
CA GLN A 117 -21.22 1.97 0.52
C GLN A 117 -21.16 1.11 -0.74
N ILE A 118 -19.98 0.94 -1.36
CA ILE A 118 -19.80 0.16 -2.59
C ILE A 118 -19.67 -1.34 -2.25
N GLN A 119 -20.56 -2.16 -2.81
CA GLN A 119 -20.61 -3.59 -2.52
C GLN A 119 -19.31 -4.31 -2.88
N THR A 120 -18.69 -3.98 -4.01
CA THR A 120 -17.40 -4.57 -4.43
C THR A 120 -16.30 -4.31 -3.40
N PHE A 121 -16.17 -3.07 -2.90
CA PHE A 121 -15.19 -2.74 -1.87
C PHE A 121 -15.45 -3.50 -0.57
N ARG A 122 -16.71 -3.56 -0.12
CA ARG A 122 -17.08 -4.36 1.07
C ARG A 122 -16.77 -5.84 0.89
N ASN A 123 -17.12 -6.41 -0.27
CA ASN A 123 -16.85 -7.80 -0.59
C ASN A 123 -15.35 -8.07 -0.53
N TRP A 124 -14.55 -7.24 -1.21
CA TRP A 124 -13.10 -7.35 -1.20
C TRP A 124 -12.53 -7.26 0.22
N MET A 125 -13.02 -6.34 1.07
CA MET A 125 -12.58 -6.24 2.47
C MET A 125 -12.95 -7.48 3.29
N GLN A 126 -14.17 -7.99 3.15
CA GLN A 126 -14.71 -9.08 3.98
C GLN A 126 -14.37 -10.48 3.49
N SER A 127 -14.02 -10.62 2.20
CA SER A 127 -13.78 -11.91 1.57
C SER A 127 -12.65 -12.64 2.27
N ASN A 128 -12.74 -13.96 2.34
CA ASN A 128 -11.68 -14.82 2.87
C ASN A 128 -10.80 -15.39 1.75
N LYS A 129 -10.88 -14.83 0.54
CA LYS A 129 -10.15 -15.26 -0.66
C LYS A 129 -9.06 -14.26 -1.03
N SER A 130 -8.13 -14.73 -1.86
CA SER A 130 -7.21 -13.84 -2.57
C SER A 130 -7.98 -13.10 -3.66
N GLU A 131 -7.96 -11.77 -3.61
CA GLU A 131 -8.80 -10.92 -4.45
C GLU A 131 -8.10 -9.62 -4.79
N ILE A 132 -8.47 -9.05 -5.94
CA ILE A 132 -7.93 -7.78 -6.41
C ILE A 132 -9.07 -6.77 -6.44
N LEU A 133 -8.78 -5.55 -6.01
CA LEU A 133 -9.65 -4.41 -6.16
C LEU A 133 -8.88 -3.28 -6.82
N PHE A 134 -9.41 -2.76 -7.92
CA PHE A 134 -8.85 -1.60 -8.59
C PHE A 134 -9.78 -0.40 -8.43
N LEU A 135 -9.32 0.60 -7.67
CA LEU A 135 -10.02 1.87 -7.50
C LEU A 135 -9.48 2.90 -8.49
N ARG A 136 -10.38 3.58 -9.18
CA ARG A 136 -10.03 4.66 -10.10
C ARG A 136 -10.79 5.92 -9.75
N ILE A 137 -10.07 7.03 -9.65
CA ILE A 137 -10.63 8.38 -9.55
C ILE A 137 -10.13 9.17 -10.76
N HIS A 138 -10.94 10.05 -11.36
CA HIS A 138 -10.47 10.85 -12.47
C HIS A 138 -9.89 12.17 -11.96
N GLU A 139 -8.61 12.17 -11.60
CA GLU A 139 -7.93 13.36 -11.09
C GLU A 139 -6.48 13.40 -11.56
N ALA A 140 -6.28 13.87 -12.78
CA ALA A 140 -4.96 13.98 -13.37
C ALA A 140 -4.16 15.15 -12.74
N GLY A 141 -2.83 14.98 -12.67
CA GLY A 141 -1.88 16.06 -12.36
C GLY A 141 -1.42 16.16 -10.91
N ARG A 142 -2.05 15.47 -9.95
CA ARG A 142 -1.55 15.37 -8.57
C ARG A 142 -0.82 14.06 -8.35
N LEU A 143 0.30 14.10 -7.62
CA LEU A 143 1.03 12.89 -7.19
C LEU A 143 0.34 12.17 -6.03
N ILE A 144 -0.25 12.95 -5.12
CA ILE A 144 -1.04 12.46 -4.00
C ILE A 144 -2.49 12.79 -4.31
N THR A 145 -3.31 11.76 -4.43
CA THR A 145 -4.71 11.87 -4.85
C THR A 145 -5.64 11.76 -3.65
N PRO A 146 -6.94 12.07 -3.77
CA PRO A 146 -7.90 11.76 -2.71
C PRO A 146 -7.95 10.26 -2.38
N LEU A 147 -7.61 9.37 -3.33
CA LEU A 147 -7.46 7.95 -3.04
C LEU A 147 -6.27 7.67 -2.13
N SER A 148 -5.17 8.42 -2.26
CA SER A 148 -4.03 8.32 -1.34
C SER A 148 -4.47 8.65 0.11
N SER A 149 -5.35 9.64 0.29
CA SER A 149 -5.96 9.98 1.58
C SER A 149 -6.92 8.93 2.13
N VAL A 150 -7.39 7.99 1.30
CA VAL A 150 -8.16 6.80 1.74
C VAL A 150 -7.21 5.65 2.06
N CYS A 151 -6.21 5.42 1.20
CA CYS A 151 -5.22 4.35 1.34
C CYS A 151 -4.42 4.49 2.63
N LEU A 152 -4.03 5.72 3.00
CA LEU A 152 -3.27 5.99 4.23
C LEU A 152 -3.95 5.44 5.50
N PRO A 153 -5.16 5.88 5.87
CA PRO A 153 -5.81 5.37 7.08
C PRO A 153 -6.27 3.91 6.95
N LEU A 154 -6.49 3.40 5.73
CA LEU A 154 -6.70 1.97 5.49
C LEU A 154 -5.44 1.15 5.83
N VAL A 155 -4.27 1.57 5.35
CA VAL A 155 -2.98 0.92 5.66
C VAL A 155 -2.75 0.93 7.17
N ALA A 156 -2.94 2.07 7.84
CA ALA A 156 -2.81 2.16 9.29
C ALA A 156 -3.75 1.19 10.02
N SER A 157 -5.02 1.13 9.60
CA SER A 157 -6.02 0.21 10.17
C SER A 157 -5.67 -1.25 9.99
N LEU A 158 -5.11 -1.61 8.83
CA LEU A 158 -4.69 -2.97 8.52
C LEU A 158 -3.41 -3.38 9.26
N GLN A 159 -2.50 -2.45 9.53
CA GLN A 159 -1.27 -2.70 10.29
C GLN A 159 -1.55 -3.14 11.73
N ASP A 160 -2.65 -2.66 12.33
CA ASP A 160 -3.06 -3.00 13.70
C ASP A 160 -3.90 -4.28 13.80
N MET A 161 -4.10 -5.01 12.71
CA MET A 161 -4.93 -6.21 12.70
C MET A 161 -4.09 -7.46 12.56
N GLU A 162 -4.09 -8.32 13.57
CA GLU A 162 -3.56 -9.69 13.45
C GLU A 162 -4.65 -10.64 12.94
N PRO A 163 -4.34 -11.64 12.10
CA PRO A 163 -3.03 -11.99 11.52
C PRO A 163 -2.78 -11.31 10.15
N ALA A 164 -3.23 -10.07 9.96
CA ALA A 164 -3.04 -9.37 8.70
C ALA A 164 -1.60 -8.84 8.58
N VAL A 165 -1.06 -8.93 7.37
CA VAL A 165 0.24 -8.34 7.01
C VAL A 165 -0.02 -7.29 5.95
N THR A 166 0.35 -6.04 6.23
CA THR A 166 0.09 -4.92 5.35
C THR A 166 1.36 -4.49 4.64
N LEU A 167 1.34 -4.57 3.32
CA LEU A 167 2.35 -4.05 2.41
C LEU A 167 1.78 -2.83 1.71
N HIS A 168 2.61 -1.81 1.49
CA HIS A 168 2.17 -0.61 0.80
C HIS A 168 3.25 -0.02 -0.10
N TYR A 169 2.83 0.66 -1.15
CA TYR A 169 3.70 1.39 -2.05
C TYR A 169 2.95 2.59 -2.64
N PHE A 170 3.41 3.80 -2.31
CA PHE A 170 2.80 5.04 -2.82
C PHE A 170 3.63 5.58 -3.97
N CYS A 171 3.26 5.21 -5.21
CA CYS A 171 4.00 5.53 -6.42
C CYS A 171 4.23 7.04 -6.58
N GLY A 172 3.23 7.86 -6.26
CA GLY A 172 3.32 9.32 -6.37
C GLY A 172 4.41 9.96 -5.51
N VAL A 173 4.73 9.35 -4.36
CA VAL A 173 5.75 9.86 -3.43
C VAL A 173 7.11 9.22 -3.69
N LEU A 174 7.14 7.92 -3.93
CA LEU A 174 8.40 7.20 -4.12
C LEU A 174 9.07 7.52 -5.47
N ARG A 175 8.33 8.09 -6.44
CA ARG A 175 8.80 8.41 -7.81
C ARG A 175 10.11 9.22 -7.88
N GLU A 176 10.36 10.11 -6.92
CA GLU A 176 11.52 11.03 -6.94
C GLU A 176 12.84 10.42 -6.49
N ASP A 177 12.83 9.17 -6.03
CA ASP A 177 14.07 8.42 -5.85
C ASP A 177 14.68 8.20 -7.24
N SER A 178 15.59 9.11 -7.61
CA SER A 178 16.28 9.21 -8.91
C SER A 178 17.07 7.95 -9.28
N ALA A 179 17.23 7.04 -8.32
CA ALA A 179 17.78 5.71 -8.43
C ALA A 179 16.73 4.60 -8.16
N GLN A 180 15.44 4.81 -8.48
CA GLN A 180 14.46 3.72 -8.62
C GLN A 180 14.94 2.79 -9.72
N SER A 181 15.84 1.93 -9.31
CA SER A 181 16.42 0.83 -10.02
C SER A 181 15.35 -0.17 -10.40
N ARG A 182 15.65 -0.97 -11.42
CA ARG A 182 14.88 -2.13 -11.85
C ARG A 182 14.18 -2.86 -10.69
N SER A 183 12.90 -3.12 -10.88
CA SER A 183 12.02 -3.90 -9.99
C SER A 183 11.83 -3.29 -8.59
N HIS A 184 11.89 -1.95 -8.45
CA HIS A 184 11.83 -1.28 -7.15
C HIS A 184 10.52 -1.57 -6.38
N LEU A 185 9.39 -1.60 -7.09
CA LEU A 185 8.10 -1.98 -6.51
C LEU A 185 8.17 -3.36 -5.85
N LEU A 186 8.55 -4.39 -6.61
CA LEU A 186 8.59 -5.76 -6.09
C LEU A 186 9.58 -5.90 -4.93
N ARG A 187 10.77 -5.30 -5.05
CA ARG A 187 11.77 -5.27 -3.98
C ARG A 187 11.24 -4.62 -2.71
N SER A 188 10.52 -3.50 -2.83
CA SER A 188 9.93 -2.79 -1.69
C SER A 188 8.88 -3.64 -0.98
N LEU A 189 8.09 -4.41 -1.72
CA LEU A 189 7.12 -5.34 -1.15
C LEU A 189 7.83 -6.52 -0.45
N ILE A 190 8.91 -7.04 -1.04
CA ILE A 190 9.72 -8.11 -0.42
C ILE A 190 10.36 -7.62 0.88
N VAL A 191 10.98 -6.44 0.92
CA VAL A 191 11.60 -5.89 2.14
C VAL A 191 10.58 -5.75 3.26
N GLN A 192 9.37 -5.27 2.95
CA GLN A 192 8.28 -5.17 3.93
C GLN A 192 7.84 -6.55 4.43
N LEU A 193 7.74 -7.57 3.56
CA LEU A 193 7.42 -8.94 3.99
C LEU A 193 8.53 -9.53 4.87
N LEU A 194 9.80 -9.37 4.46
CA LEU A 194 10.94 -9.83 5.25
C LEU A 194 10.90 -9.23 6.66
N GLU A 195 10.56 -7.94 6.80
CA GLU A 195 10.47 -7.30 8.10
C GLU A 195 9.45 -7.96 9.05
N LYS A 196 8.40 -8.58 8.50
CA LYS A 196 7.39 -9.30 9.30
C LYS A 196 7.81 -10.70 9.70
N LEU A 197 8.92 -11.22 9.16
CA LEU A 197 9.49 -12.46 9.63
C LEU A 197 10.36 -12.22 10.89
N PRO A 198 10.42 -13.19 11.81
CA PRO A 198 11.36 -13.15 12.93
C PRO A 198 12.79 -12.93 12.45
N ALA A 199 13.57 -12.13 13.18
CA ALA A 199 14.93 -11.74 12.77
C ALA A 199 15.87 -12.95 12.63
N GLU A 200 15.65 -13.98 13.45
CA GLU A 200 16.43 -15.22 13.48
C GLU A 200 16.07 -16.17 12.33
N ARG A 201 14.98 -15.87 11.60
CA ARG A 201 14.49 -16.75 10.54
C ARG A 201 15.38 -16.63 9.32
N THR A 202 16.15 -17.69 9.06
CA THR A 202 16.86 -17.88 7.79
C THR A 202 15.92 -18.51 6.78
N LEU A 203 15.88 -17.98 5.56
CA LEU A 203 15.18 -18.62 4.44
C LEU A 203 16.15 -19.58 3.76
N ALA A 204 15.86 -20.87 3.81
CA ALA A 204 16.56 -21.85 3.00
C ALA A 204 15.99 -21.77 1.58
N MET A 205 16.79 -21.27 0.64
CA MET A 205 16.31 -20.96 -0.71
C MET A 205 17.27 -21.51 -1.74
N ASP A 206 16.71 -22.12 -2.77
CA ASP A 206 17.42 -22.45 -4.02
C ASP A 206 17.26 -21.28 -5.00
N ILE A 207 17.73 -20.09 -4.58
CA ILE A 207 17.73 -18.88 -5.42
C ILE A 207 19.15 -18.58 -5.83
N ASN A 208 19.33 -18.23 -7.11
CA ASN A 208 20.59 -17.68 -7.59
C ASN A 208 20.80 -16.27 -7.03
N TYR A 209 21.65 -16.16 -6.00
CA TYR A 209 21.94 -14.90 -5.33
C TYR A 209 22.61 -13.85 -6.22
N ALA A 210 23.35 -14.26 -7.26
CA ALA A 210 23.90 -13.32 -8.22
C ALA A 210 22.76 -12.62 -9.00
N LEU A 211 21.79 -13.37 -9.50
CA LEU A 211 20.59 -12.81 -10.14
C LEU A 211 19.78 -11.94 -9.20
N LEU A 212 19.66 -12.33 -7.93
CA LEU A 212 18.97 -11.53 -6.92
C LEU A 212 19.68 -10.18 -6.68
N SER A 213 21.02 -10.18 -6.62
CA SER A 213 21.83 -8.96 -6.45
C SER A 213 21.77 -8.02 -7.66
N GLU A 214 21.48 -8.56 -8.84
CA GLU A 214 21.23 -7.80 -10.08
C GLU A 214 19.75 -7.40 -10.24
N TRP A 215 18.92 -7.71 -9.24
CA TRP A 215 17.49 -7.42 -9.21
C TRP A 215 16.73 -8.02 -10.41
N ASP A 216 17.17 -9.21 -10.82
CA ASP A 216 16.46 -10.01 -11.82
C ASP A 216 15.02 -10.28 -11.35
N PHE A 217 14.08 -10.08 -12.26
CA PHE A 217 12.65 -10.16 -11.94
C PHE A 217 12.26 -11.58 -11.49
N ASN A 218 12.80 -12.63 -12.11
CA ASN A 218 12.46 -14.01 -11.76
C ASN A 218 13.04 -14.40 -10.41
N ALA A 219 14.27 -13.98 -10.09
CA ALA A 219 14.86 -14.20 -8.77
C ALA A 219 14.06 -13.47 -7.67
N LEU A 220 13.64 -12.23 -7.92
CA LEU A 220 12.80 -11.46 -7.00
C LEU A 220 11.42 -12.09 -6.81
N ARG A 221 10.80 -12.57 -7.90
CA ARG A 221 9.55 -13.31 -7.86
C ARG A 221 9.67 -14.54 -6.96
N GLN A 222 10.69 -15.38 -7.16
CA GLN A 222 10.92 -16.57 -6.34
C GLN A 222 11.10 -16.21 -4.85
N LEU A 223 11.86 -15.15 -4.57
CA LEU A 223 12.02 -14.66 -3.20
C LEU A 223 10.69 -14.21 -2.58
N PHE A 224 9.85 -13.49 -3.34
CA PHE A 224 8.53 -13.08 -2.89
C PHE A 224 7.63 -14.28 -2.60
N GLU A 225 7.58 -15.28 -3.49
CA GLU A 225 6.79 -16.51 -3.30
C GLU A 225 7.23 -17.27 -2.04
N ILE A 226 8.54 -17.47 -1.84
CA ILE A 226 9.08 -18.14 -0.65
C ILE A 226 8.75 -17.36 0.63
N THR A 227 8.85 -16.04 0.57
CA THR A 227 8.56 -15.18 1.74
C THR A 227 7.08 -15.22 2.08
N LEU A 228 6.18 -15.21 1.08
CA LEU A 228 4.74 -15.39 1.26
C LEU A 228 4.41 -16.74 1.89
N LEU A 229 4.96 -17.84 1.37
CA LEU A 229 4.72 -19.19 1.87
C LEU A 229 5.26 -19.40 3.29
N SER A 230 6.19 -18.55 3.72
CA SER A 230 6.72 -18.56 5.09
C SER A 230 5.76 -17.98 6.13
N MET A 231 4.60 -17.46 5.72
CA MET A 231 3.56 -16.86 6.58
C MET A 231 2.23 -17.63 6.51
N PRO A 232 2.18 -18.89 6.99
CA PRO A 232 0.97 -19.70 6.92
C PRO A 232 -0.18 -19.07 7.73
N GLY A 233 -1.37 -19.03 7.13
CA GLY A 233 -2.59 -18.47 7.72
C GLY A 233 -2.70 -16.95 7.64
N ALA A 234 -1.66 -16.25 7.17
CA ALA A 234 -1.68 -14.79 7.07
C ALA A 234 -2.60 -14.31 5.93
N VAL A 235 -3.17 -13.12 6.12
CA VAL A 235 -3.84 -12.35 5.07
C VAL A 235 -2.95 -11.17 4.72
N ILE A 236 -2.34 -11.22 3.55
CA ILE A 236 -1.46 -10.18 3.05
C ILE A 236 -2.31 -9.15 2.30
N PHE A 237 -2.42 -7.94 2.85
CA PHE A 237 -2.99 -6.80 2.14
C PHE A 237 -1.87 -6.02 1.47
N CYS A 238 -1.90 -5.93 0.15
CA CYS A 238 -0.93 -5.18 -0.64
C CYS A 238 -1.61 -3.97 -1.27
N VAL A 239 -1.25 -2.77 -0.83
CA VAL A 239 -1.81 -1.51 -1.32
C VAL A 239 -0.80 -0.81 -2.23
N ILE A 240 -1.10 -0.70 -3.51
CA ILE A 240 -0.26 0.02 -4.49
C ILE A 240 -1.04 1.25 -4.95
N ASP A 241 -0.64 2.40 -4.43
CA ASP A 241 -1.34 3.66 -4.63
C ASP A 241 -0.72 4.49 -5.75
N GLY A 242 -1.57 5.07 -6.60
CA GLY A 242 -1.16 5.97 -7.67
C GLY A 242 -0.34 5.29 -8.76
N CYS A 243 -0.69 4.05 -9.13
CA CYS A 243 0.05 3.20 -10.08
C CYS A 243 0.52 3.93 -11.35
N SER A 244 -0.27 4.84 -11.91
CA SER A 244 0.12 5.64 -13.09
C SER A 244 1.29 6.60 -12.90
N HIS A 245 1.70 6.85 -11.65
CA HIS A 245 2.89 7.65 -11.34
C HIS A 245 4.16 6.81 -11.27
N TYR A 246 4.05 5.48 -11.43
CA TYR A 246 5.23 4.64 -11.52
C TYR A 246 6.01 4.99 -12.80
N ARG A 247 7.33 5.13 -12.68
CA ARG A 247 8.17 5.69 -13.74
C ARG A 247 8.30 4.77 -14.96
N ASN A 248 8.39 3.46 -14.73
CA ASN A 248 8.64 2.46 -15.77
C ASN A 248 7.37 1.61 -15.97
N GLU A 249 6.59 1.93 -17.00
CA GLU A 249 5.29 1.28 -17.25
C GLU A 249 5.45 -0.22 -17.57
N ASP A 250 6.45 -0.62 -18.35
CA ASP A 250 6.68 -2.02 -18.69
C ASP A 250 6.98 -2.85 -17.44
N GLU A 251 7.83 -2.32 -16.55
CA GLU A 251 8.16 -2.97 -15.28
C GLU A 251 6.97 -3.03 -14.32
N LEU A 252 6.19 -1.94 -14.25
CA LEU A 252 4.95 -1.92 -13.49
C LEU A 252 4.00 -3.01 -14.00
N GLN A 253 3.80 -3.08 -15.31
CA GLN A 253 2.92 -4.05 -15.94
C GLN A 253 3.34 -5.47 -15.60
N VAL A 254 4.62 -5.82 -15.80
CA VAL A 254 5.15 -7.15 -15.49
C VAL A 254 4.99 -7.49 -13.99
N THR A 255 5.25 -6.52 -13.12
CA THR A 255 5.09 -6.70 -11.66
C THR A 255 3.63 -6.91 -11.28
N LEU A 256 2.72 -6.11 -11.83
CA LEU A 256 1.30 -6.23 -11.53
C LEU A 256 0.71 -7.52 -12.13
N GLU A 257 1.06 -7.91 -13.36
CA GLU A 257 0.64 -9.18 -13.97
C GLU A 257 1.03 -10.38 -13.08
N TYR A 258 2.25 -10.35 -12.54
CA TYR A 258 2.69 -11.34 -11.55
C TYR A 258 1.82 -11.33 -10.27
N LEU A 259 1.59 -10.17 -9.65
CA LEU A 259 0.78 -10.07 -8.44
C LEU A 259 -0.67 -10.51 -8.67
N LEU A 260 -1.22 -10.21 -9.85
CA LEU A 260 -2.54 -10.70 -10.28
C LEU A 260 -2.55 -12.22 -10.37
N GLY A 261 -1.56 -12.81 -11.04
CA GLY A 261 -1.40 -14.26 -11.12
C GLY A 261 -1.28 -14.92 -9.75
N ALA A 262 -0.50 -14.31 -8.83
CA ALA A 262 -0.36 -14.78 -7.45
C ALA A 262 -1.69 -14.73 -6.67
N CYS A 263 -2.52 -13.70 -6.88
CA CYS A 263 -3.86 -13.66 -6.31
C CYS A 263 -4.76 -14.77 -6.88
N GLN A 264 -4.73 -14.97 -8.20
CA GLN A 264 -5.58 -15.94 -8.90
C GLN A 264 -5.22 -17.40 -8.60
N ALA A 265 -3.96 -17.69 -8.30
CA ALA A 265 -3.49 -19.03 -7.94
C ALA A 265 -4.15 -19.58 -6.66
N GLN A 266 -4.80 -18.73 -5.85
CA GLN A 266 -5.57 -19.12 -4.66
C GLN A 266 -4.81 -20.07 -3.73
N SER A 267 -3.68 -19.61 -3.19
CA SER A 267 -2.93 -20.40 -2.22
C SER A 267 -3.80 -20.74 -0.99
N PRO A 268 -3.88 -22.01 -0.57
CA PRO A 268 -4.56 -22.38 0.66
C PRO A 268 -3.76 -21.95 1.91
N VAL A 269 -2.47 -21.65 1.74
CA VAL A 269 -1.54 -21.31 2.83
C VAL A 269 -1.61 -19.84 3.19
N VAL A 270 -1.70 -18.96 2.19
CA VAL A 270 -1.62 -17.51 2.37
C VAL A 270 -2.62 -16.82 1.44
N LYS A 271 -3.30 -15.81 1.94
CA LYS A 271 -4.30 -15.05 1.17
C LYS A 271 -3.71 -13.72 0.78
N LEU A 272 -3.75 -13.38 -0.52
CA LEU A 272 -3.23 -12.11 -1.03
C LEU A 272 -4.39 -11.23 -1.49
N LYS A 273 -4.55 -10.08 -0.85
CA LYS A 273 -5.52 -9.05 -1.20
C LYS A 273 -4.80 -7.86 -1.79
N LEU A 274 -4.99 -7.61 -3.08
CA LEU A 274 -4.36 -6.53 -3.80
C LEU A 274 -5.32 -5.36 -3.96
N LEU A 275 -4.94 -4.18 -3.48
CA LEU A 275 -5.62 -2.92 -3.74
C LEU A 275 -4.75 -2.07 -4.65
N LEU A 276 -5.25 -1.75 -5.83
CA LEU A 276 -4.60 -0.84 -6.78
C LEU A 276 -5.38 0.46 -6.82
N THR A 277 -4.68 1.59 -6.91
CA THR A 277 -5.31 2.87 -7.23
C THR A 277 -4.64 3.56 -8.42
N SER A 278 -5.41 4.30 -9.21
CA SER A 278 -4.86 5.10 -10.29
C SER A 278 -5.73 6.32 -10.61
N PRO A 279 -5.14 7.52 -10.77
CA PRO A 279 -5.85 8.71 -11.26
C PRO A 279 -6.16 8.69 -12.77
N VAL A 280 -5.47 7.85 -13.53
CA VAL A 280 -5.63 7.72 -14.99
C VAL A 280 -5.77 6.25 -15.40
N PRO A 281 -6.32 5.94 -16.59
CA PRO A 281 -6.33 4.57 -17.09
C PRO A 281 -4.91 3.99 -17.15
N LEU A 282 -4.79 2.70 -16.86
CA LEU A 282 -3.58 1.90 -17.06
C LEU A 282 -3.86 0.84 -18.12
N HIS A 283 -2.84 0.39 -18.86
CA HIS A 283 -3.00 -0.73 -19.79
C HIS A 283 -3.55 -1.98 -19.10
N ILE A 284 -3.06 -2.28 -17.89
CA ILE A 284 -3.52 -3.44 -17.11
C ILE A 284 -4.99 -3.38 -16.71
N SER A 285 -5.64 -2.20 -16.76
CA SER A 285 -7.07 -2.08 -16.51
C SER A 285 -7.90 -2.94 -17.45
N GLN A 286 -7.41 -3.20 -18.67
CA GLN A 286 -8.08 -4.03 -19.68
C GLN A 286 -8.01 -5.53 -19.34
N GLN A 287 -7.06 -5.93 -18.49
CA GLN A 287 -6.87 -7.32 -18.07
C GLN A 287 -7.61 -7.64 -16.75
N MET A 288 -8.20 -6.63 -16.10
CA MET A 288 -8.89 -6.83 -14.83
C MET A 288 -10.22 -7.55 -15.03
N PRO A 289 -10.56 -8.54 -14.20
CA PRO A 289 -11.87 -9.18 -14.24
C PRO A 289 -13.00 -8.16 -14.05
N GLU A 290 -14.11 -8.38 -14.75
CA GLU A 290 -15.31 -7.57 -14.58
C GLU A 290 -15.78 -7.62 -13.11
N GLY A 291 -16.22 -6.46 -12.60
CA GLY A 291 -16.67 -6.34 -11.21
C GLY A 291 -15.57 -6.15 -10.18
N MET A 292 -14.28 -6.22 -10.54
CA MET A 292 -13.14 -5.92 -9.65
C MET A 292 -12.67 -4.46 -9.74
N MET A 293 -13.26 -3.68 -10.64
CA MET A 293 -12.93 -2.28 -10.83
C MET A 293 -14.04 -1.38 -10.31
N VAL A 294 -13.66 -0.36 -9.54
CA VAL A 294 -14.58 0.64 -8.99
C VAL A 294 -14.15 2.01 -9.49
N PHE A 295 -15.05 2.65 -10.23
CA PHE A 295 -14.88 4.02 -10.68
C PHE A 295 -15.55 4.96 -9.68
N LEU A 296 -14.75 5.85 -9.12
CA LEU A 296 -15.18 6.88 -8.20
C LEU A 296 -15.37 8.17 -8.99
N PRO A 297 -16.59 8.74 -9.01
CA PRO A 297 -16.81 10.01 -9.67
C PRO A 297 -15.99 11.07 -8.95
N THR A 298 -15.18 11.81 -9.70
CA THR A 298 -14.53 13.01 -9.17
C THR A 298 -15.63 13.95 -8.76
N VAL A 299 -15.64 14.36 -7.48
CA VAL A 299 -16.47 15.48 -7.09
C VAL A 299 -15.92 16.62 -7.90
N ALA A 300 -16.63 17.07 -8.94
CA ALA A 300 -16.25 18.26 -9.67
C ALA A 300 -16.09 19.32 -8.59
N THR A 301 -14.83 19.66 -8.27
CA THR A 301 -14.55 20.80 -7.42
C THR A 301 -15.30 21.92 -8.10
N GLN A 302 -16.35 22.44 -7.46
CA GLN A 302 -16.97 23.67 -7.90
C GLN A 302 -15.80 24.64 -7.99
N SER A 303 -15.35 24.87 -9.22
CA SER A 303 -14.14 25.61 -9.51
C SER A 303 -14.38 26.94 -8.86
N ARG A 304 -13.65 27.26 -7.78
CA ARG A 304 -13.62 28.64 -7.31
C ARG A 304 -13.01 29.40 -8.48
N PRO A 305 -13.78 30.25 -9.19
CA PRO A 305 -13.24 30.97 -10.34
C PRO A 305 -12.07 31.83 -9.82
N GLY A 306 -10.89 31.68 -10.40
CA GLY A 306 -9.73 32.54 -10.10
C GLY A 306 -8.55 31.91 -9.33
N LEU A 307 -8.54 30.60 -9.06
CA LEU A 307 -7.37 29.90 -8.49
C LEU A 307 -6.90 28.78 -9.44
N THR A 308 -6.10 29.14 -10.44
CA THR A 308 -5.29 28.16 -11.16
C THR A 308 -4.14 27.74 -10.25
N TYR A 309 -4.23 26.53 -9.69
CA TYR A 309 -3.12 25.94 -8.94
C TYR A 309 -2.00 25.60 -9.94
N GLY A 310 -1.05 26.52 -10.10
CA GLY A 310 0.26 26.22 -10.64
C GLY A 310 1.02 25.33 -9.65
N TRP A 311 0.69 24.04 -9.63
CA TRP A 311 1.35 23.07 -8.77
C TRP A 311 2.78 22.88 -9.27
N GLN A 312 3.76 23.45 -8.57
CA GLN A 312 5.18 23.16 -8.74
C GLN A 312 5.61 22.18 -7.64
N PRO A 313 5.84 20.90 -7.96
CA PRO A 313 6.23 19.87 -6.98
C PRO A 313 7.48 20.23 -6.15
N ASN A 314 8.32 21.13 -6.66
CA ASN A 314 9.69 21.35 -6.18
C ASN A 314 9.82 22.17 -4.89
N ALA A 315 8.80 22.91 -4.43
CA ALA A 315 9.00 23.89 -3.35
C ALA A 315 8.98 23.29 -1.93
N LEU A 316 8.18 22.23 -1.71
CA LEU A 316 8.05 21.58 -0.40
C LEU A 316 8.96 20.35 -0.27
N PHE A 317 9.13 19.56 -1.34
CA PHE A 317 9.93 18.33 -1.28
C PHE A 317 11.45 18.56 -1.24
N ARG A 318 11.99 19.61 -1.89
CA ARG A 318 13.45 19.91 -1.80
C ARG A 318 13.90 20.31 -0.41
N ARG A 319 13.05 20.97 0.38
CA ARG A 319 13.45 21.50 1.70
C ARG A 319 13.82 20.40 2.70
N GLN A 320 13.38 19.18 2.49
CA GLN A 320 13.59 18.07 3.43
C GLN A 320 14.79 17.19 3.07
N PHE A 321 15.21 17.16 1.81
CA PHE A 321 16.29 16.30 1.34
C PHE A 321 17.64 17.01 1.16
N ASP A 322 17.65 18.31 0.91
CA ASP A 322 18.88 19.09 0.80
C ASP A 322 19.20 19.74 2.15
N GLY A 323 20.01 19.06 2.95
CA GLY A 323 20.64 19.65 4.13
C GLY A 323 21.43 20.90 3.73
N GLU A 324 21.00 22.04 4.27
CA GLU A 324 21.73 23.31 4.34
C GLU A 324 22.47 23.77 3.06
N ARG A 325 21.80 24.62 2.26
CA ARG A 325 22.45 25.84 1.73
C ARG A 325 21.42 26.94 1.42
N SER A 326 21.58 28.01 2.19
CA SER A 326 21.00 29.35 2.12
C SER A 326 20.59 29.86 0.72
N GLY A 327 19.40 30.46 0.66
CA GLY A 327 19.06 31.55 -0.25
C GLY A 327 18.28 31.15 -1.51
N SER A 328 16.94 31.14 -1.44
CA SER A 328 16.10 31.21 -2.64
C SER A 328 14.99 32.24 -2.44
N PRO A 329 14.68 33.05 -3.48
CA PRO A 329 13.72 34.14 -3.37
C PRO A 329 12.28 33.59 -3.20
N PRO A 330 11.35 34.42 -2.69
CA PRO A 330 9.96 33.99 -2.50
C PRO A 330 9.28 33.65 -3.84
N PRO A 331 8.25 32.79 -3.83
CA PRO A 331 7.54 32.39 -5.03
C PRO A 331 6.91 33.60 -5.73
N VAL A 332 7.17 33.74 -7.03
CA VAL A 332 6.55 34.74 -7.90
C VAL A 332 5.15 34.25 -8.27
N LEU A 333 4.12 34.96 -7.82
CA LEU A 333 2.75 34.77 -8.29
C LEU A 333 2.67 35.25 -9.74
N TYR A 334 2.50 34.33 -10.69
CA TYR A 334 2.13 34.70 -12.06
C TYR A 334 0.64 35.02 -12.09
N ARG A 335 0.31 36.30 -12.30
CA ARG A 335 -1.02 36.74 -12.66
C ARG A 335 -1.25 36.37 -14.13
N ASN A 336 -2.34 35.68 -14.43
CA ASN A 336 -2.70 35.34 -15.79
C ASN A 336 -2.98 36.64 -16.58
N PRO A 337 -2.26 36.95 -17.67
CA PRO A 337 -2.44 38.21 -18.39
C PRO A 337 -3.79 38.31 -19.12
N GLU A 338 -4.57 37.24 -19.19
CA GLU A 338 -5.90 37.22 -19.82
C GLU A 338 -7.05 37.57 -18.86
N ASP A 339 -6.80 37.78 -17.56
CA ASP A 339 -7.83 38.18 -16.59
C ASP A 339 -8.01 39.71 -16.53
N ASN A 340 -8.15 40.36 -17.68
CA ASN A 340 -8.65 41.73 -17.78
C ASN A 340 -9.59 41.83 -18.99
N TRP A 341 -10.79 42.34 -18.72
CA TRP A 341 -11.97 42.57 -19.58
C TRP A 341 -13.04 41.50 -19.56
#